data_AF-A0A7D7KSE4-F1
#
_entry.id   AF-A0A7D7KSE4-F1
#
_cell.length_a   1.000
_cell.length_b   1.000
_cell.length_c   1.000
_cell.angle_alpha   90.00
_cell.angle_beta   90.00
_cell.angle_gamma   90.00
#
_symmetry.space_group_name_H-M   'P 1'
#
loop_
_entity.id
_entity.type
_entity.pdbx_description
1 polymer ?
#
loop_
_entity_poly.entity_id
_entity_poly.type
_entity_poly.pdbx_seq_one_letter_code
_entity_poly.pdbx_strand_id
1 'polypeptide(L)'
;MASIAFAAALGPGVGLAALTVLIVQGAISAGAFLLRDAMDAATILAITSAGGVILLGVALRLLDLKRVRVASFLPALVLAPLFVRVAEAVRGLLA
;
A
#
# COMPACT_ATOMS: atom_id res chain seq x y z
N MET A 1 -14.82 0.72 -5.41
CA MET A 1 -15.74 -0.42 -5.19
C MET A 1 -16.00 -0.68 -3.71
N ALA A 2 -14.98 -0.70 -2.82
CA ALA A 2 -15.19 -0.84 -1.37
C ALA A 2 -16.10 0.24 -0.73
N SER A 3 -16.14 1.45 -1.31
CA SER A 3 -17.01 2.55 -0.89
C SER A 3 -18.50 2.20 -0.92
N ILE A 4 -18.94 1.33 -1.83
CA ILE A 4 -20.34 0.90 -1.94
C ILE A 4 -20.69 -0.03 -0.77
N ALA A 5 -19.79 -0.96 -0.43
CA ALA A 5 -19.97 -1.87 0.71
C ALA A 5 -19.93 -1.12 2.05
N PHE A 6 -19.02 -0.16 2.21
CA PHE A 6 -18.97 0.68 3.42
C PHE A 6 -20.15 1.66 3.51
N ALA A 7 -20.62 2.24 2.41
CA ALA A 7 -21.81 3.09 2.41
C ALA A 7 -23.08 2.30 2.78
N ALA A 8 -23.20 1.03 2.35
CA ALA A 8 -24.29 0.16 2.75
C ALA A 8 -24.24 -0.23 4.24
N ALA A 9 -23.04 -0.34 4.83
CA ALA A 9 -22.85 -0.73 6.24
C ALA A 9 -22.84 0.44 7.24
N LEU A 10 -22.38 1.63 6.83
CA LEU A 10 -22.21 2.82 7.68
C LEU A 10 -23.18 3.96 7.35
N GLY A 11 -24.00 3.83 6.29
CA GLY A 11 -25.01 4.80 5.91
C GLY A 11 -24.46 6.08 5.25
N PRO A 12 -25.30 7.14 5.12
CA PRO A 12 -24.95 8.38 4.41
C PRO A 12 -23.78 9.17 5.04
N GLY A 13 -23.40 8.86 6.29
CA GLY A 13 -22.24 9.46 6.96
C GLY A 13 -20.88 9.15 6.33
N VAL A 14 -20.79 8.14 5.44
CA VAL A 14 -19.57 7.84 4.66
C VAL A 14 -19.12 9.00 3.78
N GLY A 15 -20.05 9.84 3.32
CA GLY A 15 -19.70 11.02 2.52
C GLY A 15 -18.72 11.96 3.24
N LEU A 16 -18.83 12.08 4.57
CA LEU A 16 -17.92 12.91 5.37
C LEU A 16 -16.52 12.28 5.50
N ALA A 17 -16.41 10.95 5.43
CA ALA A 17 -15.12 10.26 5.45
C ALA A 17 -14.27 10.56 4.21
N ALA A 18 -14.88 11.01 3.10
CA ALA A 18 -14.14 11.44 1.91
C ALA A 18 -13.17 12.57 2.23
N LEU A 19 -13.54 13.50 3.12
CA LEU A 19 -12.66 14.60 3.53
C LEU A 19 -11.45 14.09 4.31
N THR A 20 -11.67 13.21 5.29
CA THR A 20 -10.60 12.61 6.09
C THR A 20 -9.66 11.75 5.23
N VAL A 21 -10.22 10.95 4.32
CA VAL A 21 -9.44 10.17 3.35
C VAL A 21 -8.67 11.08 2.41
N LEU A 22 -9.27 12.16 1.90
CA LEU A 22 -8.59 13.11 1.04
C LEU A 22 -7.39 13.75 1.76
N ILE A 23 -7.55 14.12 3.03
CA ILE A 23 -6.46 14.69 3.83
C ILE A 23 -5.36 13.64 4.07
N VAL A 24 -5.71 12.47 4.62
CA VAL A 24 -4.72 11.47 5.01
C VAL A 24 -4.09 10.81 3.78
N GLN A 25 -4.91 10.25 2.89
CA GLN A 25 -4.46 9.58 1.68
C GLN A 25 -3.81 10.57 0.71
N GLY A 26 -4.37 11.78 0.59
CA GLY A 26 -3.81 12.83 -0.26
C GLY A 26 -2.44 13.30 0.26
N ALA A 27 -2.27 13.51 1.57
CA ALA A 27 -0.98 13.85 2.14
C ALA A 27 0.07 12.74 1.92
N ILE A 28 -0.31 11.47 2.13
CA ILE A 28 0.57 10.33 1.87
C ILE A 28 0.95 10.27 0.38
N SER A 29 -0.02 10.44 -0.52
CA SER A 29 0.23 10.38 -1.96
C SER A 29 1.07 11.55 -2.47
N ALA A 30 0.86 12.76 -1.92
CA ALA A 30 1.67 13.93 -2.21
C ALA A 30 3.11 13.76 -1.68
N GLY A 31 3.27 13.24 -0.46
CA GLY A 31 4.58 12.91 0.08
C GLY A 31 5.32 11.87 -0.76
N ALA A 32 4.64 10.82 -1.22
CA ALA A 32 5.21 9.83 -2.11
C ALA A 32 5.61 10.42 -3.47
N PHE A 33 4.82 11.37 -4.01
CA PHE A 33 5.16 12.06 -5.26
C PHE A 33 6.46 12.87 -5.14
N LEU A 34 6.67 13.57 -4.01
CA LEU A 34 7.91 14.31 -3.75
C LEU A 34 9.14 13.42 -3.62
N LEU A 35 8.97 12.18 -3.13
CA LEU A 35 10.06 11.21 -2.98
C LEU A 35 10.33 10.41 -4.26
N ARG A 36 9.50 10.53 -5.29
CA ARG A 36 9.55 9.69 -6.50
C ARG A 36 10.90 9.77 -7.23
N ASP A 37 11.49 10.95 -7.31
CA ASP A 37 12.77 11.15 -8.02
C ASP A 37 13.97 10.51 -7.29
N ALA A 38 13.83 10.22 -5.99
CA ALA A 38 14.85 9.51 -5.21
C ALA A 38 14.72 7.98 -5.33
N MET A 39 13.71 7.45 -6.04
CA MET A 39 13.41 6.02 -6.10
C MET A 39 13.59 5.48 -7.52
N ASP A 40 14.44 4.46 -7.66
CA ASP A 40 14.63 3.76 -8.92
C ASP A 40 13.38 2.92 -9.32
N ALA A 41 13.23 2.64 -10.61
CA ALA A 41 12.11 1.88 -11.16
C ALA A 41 11.94 0.51 -10.51
N ALA A 42 13.05 -0.18 -10.19
CA ALA A 42 13.01 -1.46 -9.49
C ALA A 42 12.42 -1.33 -8.07
N THR A 43 12.71 -0.21 -7.39
CA THR A 43 12.22 0.07 -6.04
C THR A 43 10.72 0.36 -6.05
N ILE A 44 10.25 1.16 -7.01
CA ILE A 44 8.82 1.46 -7.19
C ILE A 44 8.04 0.17 -7.47
N LEU A 45 8.58 -0.71 -8.32
CA LEU A 45 7.94 -1.97 -8.67
C LEU A 45 7.83 -2.92 -7.48
N ALA A 46 8.86 -2.99 -6.62
CA ALA A 46 8.84 -3.78 -5.39
C ALA A 46 7.83 -3.26 -4.35
N ILE A 47 7.72 -1.94 -4.18
CA ILE A 47 6.74 -1.33 -3.27
C ILE A 47 5.31 -1.56 -3.80
N THR A 48 5.11 -1.40 -5.11
CA THR A 48 3.81 -1.60 -5.76
C THR A 48 3.35 -3.05 -5.68
N SER A 49 4.26 -4.02 -5.88
CA SER A 49 3.92 -5.44 -5.76
C SER A 49 3.57 -5.83 -4.32
N ALA A 50 4.35 -5.35 -3.34
CA ALA A 50 4.03 -5.54 -1.92
C ALA A 50 2.67 -4.91 -1.56
N GLY A 51 2.40 -3.70 -2.03
CA GLY A 51 1.11 -3.02 -1.86
C GLY A 51 -0.06 -3.79 -2.48
N GLY A 52 0.13 -4.37 -3.66
CA GLY A 52 -0.86 -5.22 -4.33
C GLY A 52 -1.22 -6.47 -3.50
N VAL A 53 -0.22 -7.15 -2.92
CA VAL A 53 -0.44 -8.31 -2.04
C VAL A 53 -1.19 -7.92 -0.76
N ILE A 54 -0.86 -6.76 -0.17
CA ILE A 54 -1.61 -6.21 0.97
C ILE A 54 -3.06 -5.94 0.55
N LEU A 55 -3.29 -5.37 -0.63
CA LEU A 55 -4.64 -5.10 -1.14
C LEU A 55 -5.48 -6.38 -1.28
N LEU A 56 -4.86 -7.47 -1.76
CA LEU A 56 -5.49 -8.80 -1.83
C LEU A 56 -5.86 -9.31 -0.44
N GLY A 57 -4.98 -9.15 0.56
CA GLY A 57 -5.28 -9.50 1.95
C GLY A 57 -6.44 -8.69 2.54
N VAL A 58 -6.56 -7.40 2.19
CA VAL A 58 -7.71 -6.57 2.57
C VAL A 58 -8.99 -7.08 1.91
N ALA A 59 -8.96 -7.42 0.62
CA ALA A 59 -10.12 -7.96 -0.09
C ALA A 59 -10.62 -9.27 0.53
N LEU A 60 -9.72 -10.20 0.87
CA LEU A 60 -10.06 -11.45 1.57
C LEU A 60 -10.70 -11.23 2.94
N ARG A 61 -10.23 -10.20 3.67
CA ARG A 61 -10.81 -9.81 4.95
C ARG A 61 -12.21 -9.19 4.79
N LEU A 62 -12.43 -8.37 3.76
CA LEU A 62 -13.74 -7.78 3.48
C LEU A 62 -14.78 -8.81 3.05
N LEU A 63 -14.36 -9.87 2.38
CA LEU A 63 -15.22 -10.99 1.99
C LEU A 63 -15.47 -12.00 3.13
N ASP A 64 -14.96 -11.71 4.33
CA ASP A 64 -14.98 -12.57 5.54
C ASP A 64 -14.46 -14.01 5.33
N LEU A 65 -13.74 -14.27 4.23
CA LEU A 65 -13.17 -15.60 3.93
C LEU A 65 -12.01 -15.93 4.87
N LYS A 66 -11.17 -14.94 5.19
CA LYS A 66 -10.02 -15.13 6.07
C LYS A 66 -9.60 -13.84 6.75
N ARG A 67 -9.48 -13.88 8.08
CA ARG A 67 -8.98 -12.75 8.88
C ARG A 67 -7.47 -12.63 8.78
N VAL A 68 -6.99 -12.01 7.70
CA VAL A 68 -5.58 -11.65 7.54
C VAL A 68 -5.33 -10.35 8.30
N ARG A 69 -4.31 -10.33 9.18
CA ARG A 69 -3.85 -9.11 9.86
C ARG A 69 -3.05 -8.23 8.89
N VAL A 70 -3.73 -7.65 7.90
CA VAL A 70 -3.08 -6.85 6.85
C VAL A 70 -2.27 -5.66 7.38
N ALA A 71 -2.63 -5.13 8.55
CA ALA A 71 -1.87 -4.10 9.23
C ALA A 71 -0.44 -4.54 9.63
N SER A 72 -0.21 -5.83 9.92
CA SER A 72 1.14 -6.33 10.22
C SER A 72 2.02 -6.47 8.97
N PHE A 73 1.45 -6.31 7.77
CA PHE A 73 2.20 -6.31 6.51
C PHE A 73 2.59 -4.91 6.04
N LEU A 74 2.13 -3.83 6.69
CA LEU A 74 2.60 -2.47 6.41
C LEU A 74 4.13 -2.30 6.46
N PRO A 75 4.87 -2.92 7.41
CA PRO A 75 6.33 -2.84 7.45
C PRO A 75 6.99 -3.35 6.17
N ALA A 76 6.34 -4.25 5.43
CA ALA A 76 6.87 -4.78 4.16
C ALA A 76 7.04 -3.67 3.10
N LEU A 77 6.22 -2.61 3.12
CA LEU A 77 6.35 -1.47 2.21
C LEU A 77 7.63 -0.67 2.47
N VAL A 78 8.04 -0.57 3.74
CA VAL A 78 9.29 0.09 4.15
C VAL A 78 10.50 -0.82 3.93
N LEU A 79 10.33 -2.14 4.09
CA LEU A 79 11.39 -3.11 3.87
C LEU A 79 11.66 -3.38 2.39
N ALA A 80 10.66 -3.23 1.51
CA ALA A 80 10.80 -3.41 0.06
C ALA A 80 11.99 -2.64 -0.57
N PRO A 81 12.19 -1.33 -0.31
CA PRO A 81 13.37 -0.64 -0.81
C PRO A 81 14.68 -1.17 -0.25
N LEU A 82 14.70 -1.63 1.01
CA LEU A 82 15.88 -2.25 1.61
C LEU A 82 16.24 -3.55 0.88
N PHE A 83 15.25 -4.40 0.59
CA PHE A 83 15.45 -5.64 -0.14
C PHE A 83 15.93 -5.41 -1.59
N VAL A 84 15.43 -4.38 -2.27
CA VAL A 84 15.89 -4.03 -3.62
C VAL A 84 17.37 -3.60 -3.61
N ARG A 85 17.78 -2.77 -2.63
CA ARG A 85 19.19 -2.37 -2.48
C ARG A 85 20.09 -3.57 -2.20
N VAL A 86 19.66 -4.50 -1.35
CA VAL A 86 20.39 -5.75 -1.10
C VAL A 86 20.48 -6.61 -2.36
N ALA A 87 19.39 -6.75 -3.12
CA ALA A 87 19.37 -7.53 -4.35
C ALA A 87 20.30 -6.94 -5.43
N GLU A 88 20.35 -5.62 -5.57
CA GLU A 88 21.30 -4.93 -6.45
C GLU A 88 22.76 -5.15 -6.02
N ALA A 89 23.05 -5.05 -4.72
CA ALA A 89 24.40 -5.30 -4.19
C ALA A 89 24.87 -6.73 -4.46
N VAL A 90 23.98 -7.72 -4.29
CA VAL A 90 24.28 -9.14 -4.60
C VAL A 90 24.51 -9.33 -6.09
N ARG A 91 23.68 -8.70 -6.94
CA ARG A 91 23.84 -8.77 -8.40
C ARG A 91 25.17 -8.16 -8.87
N GLY A 92 25.62 -7.08 -8.24
CA GLY A 92 26.92 -6.47 -8.50
C GLY A 92 28.12 -7.28 -8.01
N LEU A 93 27.93 -8.19 -7.05
CA LEU A 93 28.98 -9.11 -6.57
C LEU A 93 29.09 -10.38 -7.43
N LEU A 94 28.02 -10.72 -8.16
CA LEU A 94 27.91 -11.89 -9.05
C LEU A 94 28.29 -11.59 -10.51
N ALA A 95 28.53 -10.31 -10.85
CA ALA A 95 28.95 -9.84 -12.17
C ALA A 95 30.43 -9.45 -12.16
#